data_AF-A0AAD3NB87-F1
#
_entry.id   AF-A0AAD3NB87-F1
#
_cell.length_a   1.000
_cell.length_b   1.000
_cell.length_c   1.000
_cell.angle_alpha   90.00
_cell.angle_beta   90.00
_cell.angle_gamma   90.00
#
_symmetry.space_group_name_H-M   'P 1'
#
loop_
_entity.id
_entity.type
_entity.pdbx_description
1 polymer ?
#
loop_
_entity_poly.entity_id
_entity_poly.type
_entity_poly.pdbx_seq_one_letter_code
_entity_poly.pdbx_strand_id
1 'polypeptide(L)'
;MRSFFDESLNGITESLREILGKDLSIEFILLVGGFAESKILRRHIDDQFGRQCKVLCPFRAQEAVVKGAVKFGRNPEVVASRKSAFTYGIAVSEEFDESRHKAGKKFTADGREMCRDIFMKLVEIDENTDFDFVQERRNCKMSIMEQRDPDHGHNLQDSESTQNAVQPQTAGEPDPTENPQDTGLTEMERLNQEKLQEARSALKQKDEELKSFKDRMTEMERLNQEKLQEARSALNQKDEELKSFKDRSALKQKEEELNSFKDRVAADLTVSIKTGDTESMNNPVSKIKLTEMYNKLKLLQWPKIKDHLKSNAVSREFTKDLTQKMFKDAAEEMERKKKQIDEVFGLIENSSGLTPQKVKEFRQLTIHSLQMDLYHSRKEDLLQRPFLDDKAQYSQDVMVNFRLLASECYWLGCLMALNSPPLQPDWENHVPGLDTWDIFPRDIKSV
;
A
#
# COMPACT_ATOMS: atom_id res chain seq x y z
N MET A 1 -28.35 4.69 3.00
CA MET A 1 -27.02 4.84 2.35
C MET A 1 -25.91 5.08 3.36
N ARG A 2 -25.96 6.08 4.29
CA ARG A 2 -24.99 6.11 5.41
C ARG A 2 -24.97 4.76 6.15
N SER A 3 -26.15 4.27 6.47
CA SER A 3 -26.45 2.94 7.04
C SER A 3 -25.85 1.70 6.36
N PHE A 4 -25.35 1.81 5.12
CA PHE A 4 -24.63 0.71 4.47
C PHE A 4 -23.18 0.61 4.94
N PHE A 5 -22.61 1.71 5.43
CA PHE A 5 -21.22 1.80 5.88
C PHE A 5 -21.07 1.69 7.41
N ASP A 6 -22.16 1.73 8.18
CA ASP A 6 -22.11 1.89 9.64
C ASP A 6 -21.26 0.80 10.32
N GLU A 7 -21.32 -0.46 9.88
CA GLU A 7 -20.45 -1.54 10.38
C GLU A 7 -18.96 -1.24 10.16
N SER A 8 -18.58 -0.86 8.93
CA SER A 8 -17.19 -0.50 8.59
C SER A 8 -16.72 0.78 9.31
N LEU A 9 -17.61 1.75 9.47
CA LEU A 9 -17.32 3.00 10.18
C LEU A 9 -17.11 2.75 11.68
N ASN A 10 -17.91 1.87 12.29
CA ASN A 10 -17.76 1.47 13.68
C ASN A 10 -16.46 0.69 13.90
N GLY A 11 -16.14 -0.31 13.07
CA GLY A 11 -14.87 -1.05 13.17
C GLY A 11 -13.63 -0.14 13.05
N ILE A 12 -13.63 0.82 12.10
CA ILE A 12 -12.56 1.83 12.00
C ILE A 12 -12.51 2.72 13.26
N THR A 13 -13.67 3.08 13.83
CA THR A 13 -13.76 3.88 15.06
C THR A 13 -13.21 3.12 16.28
N GLU A 14 -13.47 1.82 16.37
CA GLU A 14 -12.96 0.94 17.43
C GLU A 14 -11.44 0.79 17.33
N SER A 15 -10.90 0.44 16.16
CA SER A 15 -9.44 0.34 15.96
C SER A 15 -8.72 1.67 16.21
N LEU A 16 -9.31 2.83 15.85
CA LEU A 16 -8.73 4.13 16.17
C LEU A 16 -8.76 4.43 17.67
N ARG A 17 -9.81 4.02 18.41
CA ARG A 17 -9.87 4.13 19.87
C ARG A 17 -8.84 3.24 20.56
N GLU A 18 -8.57 2.04 20.06
CA GLU A 18 -7.51 1.16 20.56
C GLU A 18 -6.10 1.74 20.33
N ILE A 19 -5.88 2.44 19.22
CA ILE A 19 -4.59 3.09 18.92
C ILE A 19 -4.40 4.35 19.76
N LEU A 20 -5.42 5.21 19.83
CA LEU A 20 -5.42 6.47 20.61
C LEU A 20 -5.50 6.25 22.13
N GLY A 21 -5.88 5.04 22.57
CA GLY A 21 -5.86 4.62 23.97
C GLY A 21 -4.49 4.11 24.47
N LYS A 22 -3.49 4.02 23.59
CA LYS A 22 -2.09 3.76 23.97
C LYS A 22 -1.39 5.06 24.35
N ASP A 23 -0.30 4.96 25.11
CA ASP A 23 0.53 6.11 25.49
C ASP A 23 1.37 6.61 24.29
N LEU A 24 0.70 7.28 23.35
CA LEU A 24 1.22 7.76 22.08
C LEU A 24 0.71 9.18 21.80
N SER A 25 1.62 10.14 21.65
CA SER A 25 1.27 11.49 21.21
C SER A 25 0.99 11.50 19.70
N ILE A 26 -0.29 11.60 19.32
CA ILE A 26 -0.76 11.53 17.93
C ILE A 26 -1.44 12.86 17.55
N GLU A 27 -0.73 13.72 16.82
CA GLU A 27 -1.24 15.02 16.38
C GLU A 27 -2.15 14.91 15.13
N PHE A 28 -1.88 13.96 14.22
CA PHE A 28 -2.54 13.85 12.91
C PHE A 28 -3.11 12.47 12.64
N ILE A 29 -4.27 12.41 11.98
CA ILE A 29 -4.82 11.19 11.36
C ILE A 29 -4.82 11.40 9.84
N LEU A 30 -3.97 10.67 9.10
CA LEU A 30 -3.86 10.79 7.64
C LEU A 30 -4.65 9.68 6.94
N LEU A 31 -5.78 10.04 6.32
CA LEU A 31 -6.65 9.14 5.58
C LEU A 31 -6.13 8.93 4.15
N VAL A 32 -5.85 7.68 3.77
CA VAL A 32 -5.30 7.29 2.45
C VAL A 32 -6.04 6.10 1.83
N GLY A 33 -5.81 5.83 0.54
CA GLY A 33 -6.52 4.79 -0.21
C GLY A 33 -7.87 5.26 -0.77
N GLY A 34 -8.52 4.43 -1.57
CA GLY A 34 -9.76 4.82 -2.27
C GLY A 34 -10.93 5.17 -1.34
N PHE A 35 -11.09 4.46 -0.21
CA PHE A 35 -12.20 4.73 0.71
C PHE A 35 -12.04 6.07 1.47
N ALA A 36 -10.81 6.59 1.62
CA ALA A 36 -10.55 7.93 2.17
C ALA A 36 -11.19 9.06 1.36
N GLU A 37 -11.47 8.84 0.07
CA GLU A 37 -12.17 9.84 -0.76
C GLU A 37 -13.66 9.94 -0.41
N SER A 38 -14.23 8.96 0.31
CA SER A 38 -15.60 9.00 0.82
C SER A 38 -15.81 10.20 1.76
N LYS A 39 -16.79 11.05 1.40
CA LYS A 39 -17.26 12.14 2.27
C LYS A 39 -17.97 11.63 3.53
N ILE A 40 -18.44 10.38 3.53
CA ILE A 40 -19.08 9.75 4.69
C ILE A 40 -18.00 9.36 5.71
N LEU A 41 -16.97 8.63 5.27
CA LEU A 41 -15.84 8.25 6.14
C LEU A 41 -15.16 9.50 6.71
N ARG A 42 -14.77 10.45 5.86
CA ARG A 42 -14.04 11.66 6.32
C ARG A 42 -14.80 12.44 7.39
N ARG A 43 -16.11 12.64 7.20
CA ARG A 43 -16.96 13.28 8.24
C ARG A 43 -17.04 12.43 9.49
N HIS A 44 -17.25 11.12 9.39
CA HIS A 44 -17.36 10.25 10.56
C HIS A 44 -16.08 10.23 11.42
N ILE A 45 -14.89 10.23 10.79
CA ILE A 45 -13.62 10.30 11.52
C ILE A 45 -13.40 11.70 12.13
N ASP A 46 -13.77 12.78 11.42
CA ASP A 46 -13.67 14.15 11.92
C ASP A 46 -14.66 14.43 13.08
N ASP A 47 -15.91 13.96 12.96
CA ASP A 47 -16.97 13.98 13.98
C ASP A 47 -16.53 13.27 15.28
N GLN A 48 -15.80 12.15 15.16
CA GLN A 48 -15.35 11.32 16.29
C GLN A 48 -14.02 11.79 16.91
N PHE A 49 -13.03 12.17 16.08
CA PHE A 49 -11.63 12.34 16.48
C PHE A 49 -11.05 13.72 16.17
N GLY A 50 -11.72 14.57 15.38
CA GLY A 50 -11.22 15.91 14.99
C GLY A 50 -10.99 16.89 16.16
N ARG A 51 -11.47 16.55 17.37
CA ARG A 51 -11.18 17.27 18.63
C ARG A 51 -9.90 16.82 19.34
N GLN A 52 -9.37 15.64 18.98
CA GLN A 52 -8.19 15.03 19.59
C GLN A 52 -6.99 15.10 18.63
N CYS A 53 -7.22 14.79 17.35
CA CYS A 53 -6.20 14.76 16.31
C CYS A 53 -6.69 15.50 15.06
N LYS A 54 -5.79 16.16 14.34
CA LYS A 54 -6.11 16.83 13.08
C LYS A 54 -6.30 15.79 11.96
N VAL A 55 -7.54 15.60 11.50
CA VAL A 55 -7.84 14.68 10.40
C VAL A 55 -7.45 15.32 9.07
N LEU A 56 -6.61 14.62 8.30
CA LEU A 56 -6.10 15.04 6.99
C LEU A 56 -6.42 14.01 5.92
N CYS A 57 -6.69 14.48 4.70
CA CYS A 57 -6.84 13.65 3.51
C CYS A 57 -6.06 14.31 2.36
N PRO A 58 -5.06 13.66 1.76
CA PRO A 58 -4.30 14.24 0.66
C PRO A 58 -5.13 14.27 -0.63
N PHE A 59 -4.76 15.15 -1.56
CA PHE A 59 -5.37 15.20 -2.88
C PHE A 59 -4.99 13.96 -3.70
N ARG A 60 -6.00 13.26 -4.24
CA ARG A 60 -5.88 11.92 -4.86
C ARG A 60 -5.35 10.89 -3.85
N ALA A 61 -6.18 10.58 -2.86
CA ALA A 61 -5.82 9.77 -1.68
C ALA A 61 -5.52 8.30 -2.04
N GLN A 62 -6.16 7.79 -3.10
CA GLN A 62 -5.87 6.48 -3.69
C GLN A 62 -4.40 6.34 -4.13
N GLU A 63 -3.73 7.43 -4.52
CA GLU A 63 -2.35 7.43 -5.04
C GLU A 63 -1.30 7.71 -3.96
N ALA A 64 -1.70 8.07 -2.73
CA ALA A 64 -0.78 8.50 -1.69
C ALA A 64 0.29 7.43 -1.36
N VAL A 65 -0.14 6.16 -1.32
CA VAL A 65 0.73 5.00 -1.07
C VAL A 65 1.80 4.85 -2.17
N VAL A 66 1.39 4.89 -3.45
CA VAL A 66 2.30 4.75 -4.60
C VAL A 66 3.27 5.93 -4.69
N LYS A 67 2.80 7.16 -4.42
CA LYS A 67 3.66 8.35 -4.33
C LYS A 67 4.67 8.24 -3.18
N GLY A 68 4.27 7.66 -2.04
CA GLY A 68 5.17 7.32 -0.94
C GLY A 68 6.24 6.31 -1.35
N ALA A 69 5.84 5.21 -1.99
CA ALA A 69 6.76 4.18 -2.47
C ALA A 69 7.78 4.72 -3.50
N VAL A 70 7.34 5.56 -4.44
CA VAL A 70 8.23 6.22 -5.42
C VAL A 70 9.19 7.23 -4.77
N LYS A 71 8.79 7.89 -3.66
CA LYS A 71 9.72 8.71 -2.87
C LYS A 71 10.75 7.86 -2.13
N PHE A 72 10.30 6.82 -1.42
CA PHE A 72 11.18 5.88 -0.70
C PHE A 72 12.18 5.19 -1.64
N GLY A 73 11.75 4.76 -2.83
CA GLY A 73 12.64 4.19 -3.85
C GLY A 73 13.60 5.18 -4.51
N ARG A 74 13.46 6.49 -4.27
CA ARG A 74 14.40 7.55 -4.70
C ARG A 74 15.33 8.01 -3.59
N ASN A 75 14.83 8.06 -2.35
CA ASN A 75 15.66 8.19 -1.16
C ASN A 75 15.02 7.36 -0.02
N PRO A 76 15.64 6.25 0.41
CA PRO A 76 15.18 5.45 1.53
C PRO A 76 15.17 6.19 2.89
N GLU A 77 16.08 7.15 3.09
CA GLU A 77 16.26 7.93 4.33
C GLU A 77 14.99 8.70 4.77
N VAL A 78 14.00 8.86 3.87
CA VAL A 78 12.70 9.45 4.20
C VAL A 78 11.86 8.61 5.18
N VAL A 79 12.30 7.39 5.49
CA VAL A 79 11.74 6.53 6.54
C VAL A 79 12.80 6.30 7.60
N ALA A 80 12.74 7.06 8.71
CA ALA A 80 13.69 6.93 9.82
C ALA A 80 13.66 5.52 10.43
N SER A 81 12.47 4.99 10.72
CA SER A 81 12.30 3.61 11.23
C SER A 81 10.92 3.05 10.91
N ARG A 82 10.73 1.76 11.21
CA ARG A 82 9.49 0.99 11.08
C ARG A 82 9.30 0.15 12.34
N LYS A 83 8.06 -0.22 12.67
CA LYS A 83 7.78 -1.22 13.70
C LYS A 83 7.69 -2.60 13.08
N SER A 84 8.31 -3.60 13.72
CA SER A 84 8.18 -4.99 13.29
C SER A 84 6.77 -5.52 13.54
N ALA A 85 6.14 -6.07 12.50
CA ALA A 85 4.78 -6.63 12.59
C ALA A 85 4.74 -8.01 13.27
N PHE A 86 5.88 -8.67 13.44
CA PHE A 86 6.01 -10.01 14.02
C PHE A 86 7.32 -10.14 14.81
N THR A 87 7.38 -11.12 15.72
CA THR A 87 8.66 -11.53 16.31
C THR A 87 9.42 -12.39 15.31
N TYR A 88 10.56 -11.91 14.82
CA TYR A 88 11.48 -12.67 13.98
C TYR A 88 12.56 -13.33 14.83
N GLY A 89 13.01 -14.52 14.43
CA GLY A 89 13.97 -15.31 15.20
C GLY A 89 14.39 -16.59 14.48
N ILE A 90 15.34 -17.30 15.09
CA ILE A 90 15.93 -18.55 14.58
C ILE A 90 15.77 -19.69 15.57
N ALA A 91 15.70 -20.92 15.06
CA ALA A 91 15.79 -22.11 15.88
C ALA A 91 17.25 -22.34 16.29
N VAL A 92 17.52 -22.42 17.59
CA VAL A 92 18.85 -22.70 18.15
C VAL A 92 18.80 -23.94 19.06
N SER A 93 20.00 -24.41 19.44
CA SER A 93 20.17 -25.32 20.58
C SER A 93 21.05 -24.65 21.63
N GLU A 94 20.65 -24.77 22.89
CA GLU A 94 21.36 -24.26 24.07
C GLU A 94 21.50 -25.40 25.08
N GLU A 95 22.20 -25.21 26.21
CA GLU A 95 22.30 -26.25 27.24
C GLU A 95 20.93 -26.62 27.83
N PHE A 96 20.79 -27.87 28.25
CA PHE A 96 19.57 -28.34 28.88
C PHE A 96 19.47 -27.82 30.32
N ASP A 97 18.39 -27.11 30.62
CA ASP A 97 18.08 -26.52 31.91
C ASP A 97 16.71 -27.03 32.31
N GLU A 98 16.65 -27.91 33.31
CA GLU A 98 15.41 -28.60 33.70
C GLU A 98 14.32 -27.65 34.22
N SER A 99 14.69 -26.43 34.65
CA SER A 99 13.74 -25.40 35.09
C SER A 99 13.07 -24.65 33.93
N ARG A 100 13.70 -24.63 32.75
CA ARG A 100 13.26 -23.86 31.56
C ARG A 100 12.89 -24.73 30.36
N HIS A 101 13.48 -25.92 30.24
CA HIS A 101 13.45 -26.74 29.04
C HIS A 101 12.68 -28.05 29.26
N LYS A 102 11.71 -28.34 28.38
CA LYS A 102 10.91 -29.58 28.44
C LYS A 102 11.80 -30.80 28.18
N ALA A 103 11.78 -31.80 29.05
CA ALA A 103 12.62 -33.00 28.93
C ALA A 103 12.53 -33.70 27.55
N GLY A 104 11.36 -33.69 26.90
CA GLY A 104 11.19 -34.21 25.53
C GLY A 104 11.93 -33.46 24.41
N LYS A 105 12.61 -32.34 24.71
CA LYS A 105 13.53 -31.62 23.80
C LYS A 105 15.01 -31.83 24.14
N LYS A 106 15.32 -32.64 25.15
CA LYS A 106 16.67 -32.95 25.59
C LYS A 106 17.39 -33.86 24.58
N PHE A 107 18.68 -33.61 24.35
CA PHE A 107 19.58 -34.49 23.61
C PHE A 107 21.02 -34.31 24.09
N THR A 108 21.93 -35.18 23.65
CA THR A 108 23.37 -35.08 23.98
C THR A 108 24.18 -34.75 22.74
N ALA A 109 25.12 -33.81 22.85
CA ALA A 109 26.10 -33.48 21.81
C ALA A 109 27.43 -33.09 22.49
N ASP A 110 28.56 -33.57 21.95
CA ASP A 110 29.91 -33.34 22.50
C ASP A 110 30.04 -33.60 24.01
N GLY A 111 29.29 -34.59 24.52
CA GLY A 111 29.23 -34.94 25.94
C GLY A 111 28.38 -34.02 26.82
N ARG A 112 27.83 -32.93 26.28
CA ARG A 112 26.95 -31.98 26.98
C ARG A 112 25.48 -32.30 26.71
N GLU A 113 24.63 -31.99 27.68
CA GLU A 113 23.17 -32.09 27.53
C GLU A 113 22.61 -30.77 26.99
N MET A 114 21.87 -30.86 25.89
CA MET A 114 21.39 -29.74 25.09
C MET A 114 19.87 -29.80 24.91
N CYS A 115 19.22 -28.66 24.72
CA CYS A 115 17.82 -28.53 24.36
C CYS A 115 17.69 -28.02 22.91
N ARG A 116 16.88 -28.70 22.09
CA ARG A 116 16.64 -28.30 20.69
C ARG A 116 15.38 -27.44 20.50
N ASP A 117 15.29 -26.83 19.33
CA ASP A 117 14.15 -26.03 18.87
C ASP A 117 13.79 -24.91 19.86
N ILE A 118 14.81 -24.22 20.39
CA ILE A 118 14.62 -22.96 21.14
C ILE A 118 14.45 -21.84 20.11
N PHE A 119 13.40 -21.05 20.22
CA PHE A 119 13.18 -19.91 19.34
C PHE A 119 13.91 -18.68 19.91
N MET A 120 15.14 -18.47 19.45
CA MET A 120 15.91 -17.27 19.76
C MET A 120 15.36 -16.11 18.92
N LYS A 121 14.68 -15.18 19.59
CA LYS A 121 14.23 -13.93 18.99
C LYS A 121 15.45 -13.10 18.55
N LEU A 122 15.31 -12.44 17.41
CA LEU A 122 16.27 -11.47 16.87
C LEU A 122 15.64 -10.07 16.80
N VAL A 123 14.34 -10.00 16.53
CA VAL A 123 13.50 -8.79 16.55
C VAL A 123 12.17 -9.15 17.19
N GLU A 124 11.70 -8.38 18.16
CA GLU A 124 10.39 -8.52 18.80
C GLU A 124 9.27 -7.87 17.97
N ILE A 125 8.01 -8.27 18.18
CA ILE A 125 6.87 -7.52 17.65
C ILE A 125 6.84 -6.12 18.29
N ASP A 126 6.41 -5.10 17.55
CA ASP A 126 6.40 -3.70 17.96
C ASP A 126 7.80 -3.07 18.20
N GLU A 127 8.90 -3.79 18.01
CA GLU A 127 10.26 -3.24 18.05
C GLU A 127 10.51 -2.28 16.87
N ASN A 128 11.22 -1.18 17.12
CA ASN A 128 11.60 -0.22 16.08
C ASN A 128 12.87 -0.70 15.37
N THR A 129 12.80 -0.85 14.04
CA THR A 129 13.90 -1.20 13.15
C THR A 129 14.09 -0.10 12.10
N ASP A 130 15.32 0.32 11.86
CA ASP A 130 15.67 1.26 10.77
C ASP A 130 15.37 0.65 9.38
N PHE A 131 15.36 1.47 8.32
CA PHE A 131 14.90 1.00 6.99
C PHE A 131 15.83 -0.04 6.32
N ASP A 132 17.10 -0.05 6.71
CA ASP A 132 18.19 -0.93 6.29
C ASP A 132 18.70 -1.83 7.42
N PHE A 133 17.97 -1.89 8.54
CA PHE A 133 18.36 -2.58 9.77
C PHE A 133 18.75 -4.05 9.56
N VAL A 134 20.04 -4.36 9.74
CA VAL A 134 20.58 -5.71 9.79
C VAL A 134 20.89 -6.08 11.25
N GLN A 135 20.07 -6.96 11.83
CA GLN A 135 20.34 -7.51 13.16
C GLN A 135 21.46 -8.56 13.10
N GLU A 136 22.71 -8.11 13.09
CA GLU A 136 23.87 -8.98 13.22
C GLU A 136 23.98 -9.53 14.65
N ARG A 137 23.93 -10.86 14.79
CA ARG A 137 24.13 -11.52 16.09
C ARG A 137 25.60 -11.44 16.53
N ARG A 138 25.94 -10.37 17.23
CA ARG A 138 27.12 -10.32 18.10
C ARG A 138 27.00 -11.46 19.12
N ASN A 139 28.07 -12.24 19.28
CA ASN A 139 28.12 -13.44 20.14
C ASN A 139 27.16 -14.58 19.73
N CYS A 140 27.25 -15.01 18.46
CA CYS A 140 27.12 -16.43 18.15
C CYS A 140 28.51 -17.06 17.99
N LYS A 141 28.90 -18.00 18.86
CA LYS A 141 29.89 -19.00 18.46
C LYS A 141 29.18 -20.02 17.58
N MET A 142 29.12 -19.73 16.28
CA MET A 142 28.95 -20.77 15.27
C MET A 142 30.19 -21.64 15.32
N SER A 143 30.13 -22.75 16.07
CA SER A 143 31.25 -23.68 16.26
C SER A 143 31.48 -24.57 15.03
N ILE A 144 31.80 -23.94 13.91
CA ILE A 144 32.88 -24.43 13.05
C ILE A 144 34.18 -24.15 13.83
N MET A 145 35.16 -25.06 13.75
CA MET A 145 36.34 -25.00 14.62
C MET A 145 37.14 -23.69 14.44
N GLU A 146 37.40 -23.01 15.56
CA GLU A 146 37.85 -21.60 15.62
C GLU A 146 39.32 -21.39 15.25
N GLN A 147 39.67 -20.16 14.79
CA GLN A 147 40.90 -19.46 15.21
C GLN A 147 40.62 -17.95 15.46
N ARG A 148 41.58 -17.29 16.13
CA ARG A 148 41.53 -15.98 16.84
C ARG A 148 42.52 -14.97 16.23
N ASP A 149 42.64 -13.67 16.58
CA ASP A 149 41.98 -12.70 17.49
C ASP A 149 42.13 -11.28 16.86
N PRO A 150 41.34 -10.24 17.26
CA PRO A 150 41.44 -8.86 16.74
C PRO A 150 42.18 -7.89 17.67
N ASP A 151 42.72 -6.76 17.16
CA ASP A 151 43.49 -5.81 17.98
C ASP A 151 43.47 -4.32 17.51
N HIS A 152 43.50 -3.40 18.48
CA HIS A 152 43.69 -1.92 18.47
C HIS A 152 42.93 -0.95 17.52
N GLY A 153 42.51 0.20 18.09
CA GLY A 153 42.06 1.42 17.39
C GLY A 153 42.10 2.66 18.32
N HIS A 154 42.32 3.88 17.80
CA HIS A 154 42.65 5.07 18.60
C HIS A 154 41.99 6.40 18.14
N ASN A 155 41.29 7.07 19.07
CA ASN A 155 41.40 8.49 19.47
C ASN A 155 41.19 9.72 18.53
N LEU A 156 40.31 10.65 19.01
CA LEU A 156 40.45 12.15 19.09
C LEU A 156 40.35 12.97 17.77
N GLN A 157 39.94 14.26 17.69
CA GLN A 157 39.52 15.31 18.67
C GLN A 157 38.76 16.51 18.02
N ASP A 158 38.00 17.30 18.80
CA ASP A 158 37.82 18.79 18.88
C ASP A 158 37.63 19.70 17.62
N SER A 159 37.05 20.94 17.64
CA SER A 159 36.23 21.72 18.62
C SER A 159 35.66 23.04 17.98
N GLU A 160 34.66 23.69 18.65
CA GLU A 160 34.38 25.17 18.76
C GLU A 160 34.12 26.08 17.51
N SER A 161 33.51 27.29 17.57
CA SER A 161 32.73 28.09 18.56
C SER A 161 31.86 29.22 17.87
N THR A 162 31.19 30.14 18.61
CA THR A 162 30.28 31.21 18.09
C THR A 162 30.23 32.49 18.96
N GLN A 163 29.85 33.70 18.42
CA GLN A 163 28.94 34.74 19.04
C GLN A 163 28.90 36.20 18.43
N ASN A 164 27.71 36.86 18.49
CA ASN A 164 27.35 38.30 18.74
C ASN A 164 27.79 39.48 17.78
N ALA A 165 27.20 40.72 17.73
CA ALA A 165 25.84 41.33 18.00
C ALA A 165 25.75 42.89 17.63
N VAL A 166 24.57 43.58 17.86
CA VAL A 166 24.30 45.09 18.02
C VAL A 166 23.53 45.90 16.87
N GLN A 167 22.81 47.03 17.19
CA GLN A 167 21.83 47.90 16.40
C GLN A 167 21.92 49.45 16.79
N PRO A 168 20.96 50.48 16.66
CA PRO A 168 19.54 50.68 16.17
C PRO A 168 19.13 52.11 15.54
N GLN A 169 17.82 52.55 15.58
CA GLN A 169 17.19 53.97 15.53
C GLN A 169 16.93 54.78 14.18
N THR A 170 16.06 55.84 13.96
CA THR A 170 14.72 56.42 14.45
C THR A 170 14.11 57.65 13.64
N ALA A 171 12.76 57.78 13.52
CA ALA A 171 11.81 59.00 13.55
C ALA A 171 11.59 60.11 12.43
N GLY A 172 10.38 60.77 12.38
CA GLY A 172 9.99 62.04 11.63
C GLY A 172 8.47 62.23 11.20
N GLU A 173 7.89 63.47 11.05
CA GLU A 173 6.42 63.86 10.79
C GLU A 173 6.24 65.38 10.33
N PRO A 174 5.08 66.12 10.09
CA PRO A 174 3.59 65.91 9.95
C PRO A 174 2.82 66.73 8.79
N ASP A 175 1.56 67.28 8.96
CA ASP A 175 0.61 68.02 8.01
C ASP A 175 -0.31 69.10 8.76
N PRO A 176 -1.55 69.69 8.42
CA PRO A 176 -2.52 69.80 7.25
C PRO A 176 -3.39 71.16 7.03
N THR A 177 -4.52 71.16 6.23
CA THR A 177 -5.78 72.06 6.18
C THR A 177 -5.80 73.50 5.50
N GLU A 178 -6.88 74.27 5.12
CA GLU A 178 -8.42 74.24 5.07
C GLU A 178 -9.11 75.28 4.05
N ASN A 179 -10.46 75.54 4.07
CA ASN A 179 -11.36 76.34 3.13
C ASN A 179 -12.30 77.44 3.83
N PRO A 180 -13.62 77.85 3.57
CA PRO A 180 -14.67 77.83 2.47
C PRO A 180 -15.63 79.13 2.28
N GLN A 181 -16.87 79.02 1.69
CA GLN A 181 -18.10 79.93 1.66
C GLN A 181 -18.26 81.12 0.61
N ASP A 182 -19.38 81.85 0.29
CA ASP A 182 -20.82 82.02 0.78
C ASP A 182 -21.94 82.47 -0.29
N THR A 183 -22.97 83.32 0.03
CA THR A 183 -24.35 83.55 -0.61
C THR A 183 -24.85 85.06 -0.64
N GLY A 184 -26.08 85.58 -0.99
CA GLY A 184 -27.37 85.21 -1.69
C GLY A 184 -28.65 86.10 -1.35
N LEU A 185 -29.55 86.58 -2.28
CA LEU A 185 -30.87 87.29 -1.94
C LEU A 185 -31.97 87.55 -3.05
N THR A 186 -33.25 87.76 -2.62
CA THR A 186 -34.47 88.46 -3.19
C THR A 186 -35.69 88.33 -2.19
N GLU A 187 -37.00 88.04 -2.48
CA GLU A 187 -38.04 87.68 -1.41
C GLU A 187 -39.06 86.47 -1.56
N MET A 188 -40.35 86.56 -1.97
CA MET A 188 -41.27 85.34 -2.03
C MET A 188 -41.42 84.71 -3.41
N GLU A 189 -41.32 85.51 -4.47
CA GLU A 189 -40.88 84.97 -5.76
C GLU A 189 -39.43 84.46 -5.62
N ARG A 190 -38.60 85.01 -4.71
CA ARG A 190 -37.39 84.31 -4.24
C ARG A 190 -37.72 83.04 -3.47
N LEU A 191 -38.76 82.91 -2.65
CA LEU A 191 -39.04 81.60 -2.01
C LEU A 191 -39.39 80.49 -3.03
N ASN A 192 -40.12 80.81 -4.11
CA ASN A 192 -40.45 79.83 -5.16
C ASN A 192 -39.35 79.70 -6.22
N GLN A 193 -38.63 80.78 -6.56
CA GLN A 193 -37.41 80.68 -7.37
C GLN A 193 -36.29 80.03 -6.58
N GLU A 194 -36.16 80.21 -5.27
CA GLU A 194 -35.29 79.45 -4.34
C GLU A 194 -35.70 78.02 -4.45
N LYS A 195 -36.92 77.60 -4.10
CA LYS A 195 -37.27 76.18 -4.20
C LYS A 195 -37.05 75.59 -5.60
N LEU A 196 -37.16 76.38 -6.68
CA LEU A 196 -36.79 75.96 -8.04
C LEU A 196 -35.27 75.99 -8.34
N GLN A 197 -34.51 76.92 -7.76
CA GLN A 197 -33.08 77.20 -7.98
C GLN A 197 -32.19 76.47 -6.98
N GLU A 198 -32.72 76.13 -5.82
CA GLU A 198 -32.31 75.19 -4.78
C GLU A 198 -32.58 73.77 -5.29
N ALA A 199 -33.75 73.46 -5.84
CA ALA A 199 -33.95 72.19 -6.56
C ALA A 199 -33.05 72.06 -7.80
N ARG A 200 -32.84 73.13 -8.58
CA ARG A 200 -31.87 73.15 -9.69
C ARG A 200 -30.42 73.13 -9.24
N SER A 201 -30.07 73.76 -8.11
CA SER A 201 -28.70 73.71 -7.56
C SER A 201 -28.43 72.37 -6.91
N ALA A 202 -29.41 71.76 -6.25
CA ALA A 202 -29.35 70.38 -5.79
C ALA A 202 -29.27 69.40 -6.96
N LEU A 203 -30.02 69.60 -8.05
CA LEU A 203 -29.86 68.81 -9.28
C LEU A 203 -28.47 69.00 -9.91
N LYS A 204 -27.99 70.24 -10.04
CA LYS A 204 -26.65 70.54 -10.58
C LYS A 204 -25.53 69.99 -9.68
N GLN A 205 -25.69 70.10 -8.36
CA GLN A 205 -24.80 69.50 -7.36
C GLN A 205 -24.88 67.97 -7.42
N LYS A 206 -26.04 67.37 -7.68
CA LYS A 206 -26.17 65.92 -7.89
C LYS A 206 -25.61 65.46 -9.23
N ASP A 207 -25.68 66.26 -10.28
CA ASP A 207 -24.97 66.01 -11.55
C ASP A 207 -23.46 66.18 -11.39
N GLU A 208 -22.99 67.13 -10.59
CA GLU A 208 -21.58 67.35 -10.27
C GLU A 208 -21.03 66.27 -9.31
N GLU A 209 -21.81 65.83 -8.33
CA GLU A 209 -21.53 64.64 -7.51
C GLU A 209 -21.52 63.37 -8.36
N LEU A 210 -22.50 63.18 -9.26
CA LEU A 210 -22.58 62.02 -10.14
C LEU A 210 -21.42 62.00 -11.13
N LYS A 211 -21.00 63.16 -11.63
CA LYS A 211 -19.81 63.32 -12.46
C LYS A 211 -18.53 63.02 -11.67
N SER A 212 -18.35 63.62 -10.49
CA SER A 212 -17.23 63.33 -9.59
C SER A 212 -17.17 61.85 -9.18
N PHE A 213 -18.33 61.23 -8.92
CA PHE A 213 -18.44 59.80 -8.61
C PHE A 213 -18.11 58.93 -9.82
N LYS A 214 -18.52 59.32 -11.03
CA LYS A 214 -18.16 58.65 -12.28
C LYS A 214 -16.67 58.77 -12.58
N ASP A 215 -16.09 59.96 -12.40
CA ASP A 215 -14.65 60.20 -12.58
C ASP A 215 -13.84 59.36 -11.57
N ARG A 216 -14.27 59.30 -10.30
CA ARG A 216 -13.72 58.40 -9.27
C ARG A 216 -13.91 56.91 -9.57
N MET A 217 -15.00 56.53 -10.22
CA MET A 217 -15.25 55.15 -10.67
C MET A 217 -14.30 54.77 -11.80
N THR A 218 -14.13 55.64 -12.80
CA THR A 218 -13.18 55.45 -13.91
C THR A 218 -11.74 55.37 -13.39
N GLU A 219 -11.37 56.20 -12.41
CA GLU A 219 -10.05 56.14 -11.77
C GLU A 219 -9.86 54.83 -10.97
N MET A 220 -10.90 54.34 -10.27
CA MET A 220 -10.89 53.05 -9.58
C MET A 220 -10.77 51.87 -10.55
N GLU A 221 -11.45 51.93 -11.71
CA GLU A 221 -11.33 50.94 -12.79
C GLU A 221 -9.92 50.91 -13.36
N ARG A 222 -9.32 52.07 -13.66
CA ARG A 222 -7.93 52.22 -14.11
C ARG A 222 -6.95 51.56 -13.12
N LEU A 223 -7.07 51.89 -11.84
CA LEU A 223 -6.18 51.40 -10.77
C LEU A 223 -6.34 49.89 -10.53
N ASN A 224 -7.54 49.33 -10.71
CA ASN A 224 -7.78 47.88 -10.68
C ASN A 224 -7.24 47.18 -11.94
N GLN A 225 -7.35 47.80 -13.11
CA GLN A 225 -6.83 47.27 -14.38
C GLN A 225 -5.31 47.22 -14.38
N GLU A 226 -4.64 48.23 -13.82
CA GLU A 226 -3.19 48.25 -13.58
C GLU A 226 -2.75 47.11 -12.65
N LYS A 227 -3.38 46.96 -11.48
CA LYS A 227 -3.11 45.84 -10.55
C LYS A 227 -3.34 44.46 -11.19
N LEU A 228 -4.36 44.32 -12.04
CA LEU A 228 -4.63 43.08 -12.78
C LEU A 228 -3.52 42.78 -13.79
N GLN A 229 -2.98 43.81 -14.45
CA GLN A 229 -1.88 43.68 -15.41
C GLN A 229 -0.54 43.40 -14.72
N GLU A 230 -0.30 44.00 -13.56
CA GLU A 230 0.86 43.73 -12.69
C GLU A 230 0.85 42.28 -12.19
N ALA A 231 -0.28 41.80 -11.66
CA ALA A 231 -0.45 40.41 -11.25
C ALA A 231 -0.28 39.40 -12.40
N ARG A 232 -0.77 39.71 -13.61
CA ARG A 232 -0.53 38.89 -14.81
C ARG A 232 0.94 38.85 -15.20
N SER A 233 1.65 39.96 -15.06
CA SER A 233 3.08 40.07 -15.38
C SER A 233 3.91 39.20 -14.43
N ALA A 234 3.61 39.26 -13.13
CA ALA A 234 4.23 38.41 -12.11
C ALA A 234 3.95 36.91 -12.33
N LEU A 235 2.72 36.55 -12.76
CA LEU A 235 2.37 35.16 -13.08
C LEU A 235 3.20 34.61 -14.25
N ASN A 236 3.24 35.34 -15.37
CA ASN A 236 4.04 34.96 -16.55
C ASN A 236 5.53 34.79 -16.20
N GLN A 237 6.07 35.66 -15.33
CA GLN A 237 7.45 35.59 -14.88
C GLN A 237 7.72 34.31 -14.06
N LYS A 238 6.74 33.86 -13.26
CA LYS A 238 6.82 32.59 -12.51
C LYS A 238 6.64 31.35 -13.38
N ASP A 239 5.85 31.41 -14.44
CA ASP A 239 5.73 30.31 -15.40
C ASP A 239 7.02 30.11 -16.20
N GLU A 240 7.71 31.19 -16.63
CA GLU A 240 9.02 31.07 -17.28
C GLU A 240 10.14 30.66 -16.30
N GLU A 241 10.11 31.08 -15.02
CA GLU A 241 10.97 30.49 -13.98
C GLU A 241 10.76 28.97 -13.86
N LEU A 242 9.50 28.52 -13.74
CA LEU A 242 9.13 27.10 -13.61
C LEU A 242 9.53 26.27 -14.83
N LYS A 243 9.46 26.87 -16.02
CA LYS A 243 9.89 26.29 -17.30
C LYS A 243 11.42 26.15 -17.35
N SER A 244 12.16 27.21 -17.03
CA SER A 244 13.63 27.15 -16.91
C SER A 244 14.12 26.12 -15.88
N PHE A 245 13.35 25.89 -14.81
CA PHE A 245 13.66 24.88 -13.80
C PHE A 245 13.49 23.43 -14.33
N LYS A 246 12.54 23.19 -15.23
CA LYS A 246 12.40 21.90 -15.95
C LYS A 246 13.50 21.72 -16.99
N ASP A 247 13.84 22.79 -17.71
CA ASP A 247 14.85 22.77 -18.77
C ASP A 247 16.30 22.72 -18.24
N ARG A 248 16.52 22.87 -16.92
CA ARG A 248 17.82 22.65 -16.28
C ARG A 248 18.32 21.23 -16.58
N SER A 249 19.48 21.15 -17.21
CA SER A 249 20.12 19.91 -17.68
C SER A 249 20.10 18.78 -16.67
N ALA A 250 20.40 19.05 -15.39
CA ALA A 250 20.39 18.04 -14.32
C ALA A 250 19.03 17.36 -14.12
N LEU A 251 17.90 18.05 -14.30
CA LEU A 251 16.56 17.48 -14.10
C LEU A 251 16.17 16.62 -15.30
N LYS A 252 16.40 17.13 -16.52
CA LYS A 252 16.24 16.37 -17.77
C LYS A 252 17.15 15.15 -17.82
N GLN A 253 18.41 15.28 -17.44
CA GLN A 253 19.38 14.18 -17.33
C GLN A 253 18.95 13.14 -16.29
N LYS A 254 18.34 13.55 -15.17
CA LYS A 254 17.75 12.60 -14.21
C LYS A 254 16.45 11.95 -14.69
N GLU A 255 15.72 12.56 -15.63
CA GLU A 255 14.60 11.92 -16.31
C GLU A 255 15.05 10.94 -17.41
N GLU A 256 16.10 11.29 -18.16
CA GLU A 256 16.76 10.43 -19.14
C GLU A 256 17.47 9.24 -18.46
N GLU A 257 18.17 9.45 -17.34
CA GLU A 257 18.69 8.38 -16.48
C GLU A 257 17.57 7.52 -15.91
N LEU A 258 16.44 8.09 -15.47
CA LEU A 258 15.31 7.34 -14.93
C LEU A 258 14.60 6.51 -16.01
N ASN A 259 14.49 7.02 -17.23
CA ASN A 259 13.92 6.26 -18.35
C ASN A 259 14.91 5.20 -18.83
N SER A 260 16.20 5.51 -18.95
CA SER A 260 17.26 4.51 -19.17
C SER A 260 17.28 3.43 -18.08
N PHE A 261 17.08 3.80 -16.81
CA PHE A 261 16.96 2.85 -15.71
C PHE A 261 15.67 2.02 -15.79
N LYS A 262 14.52 2.60 -16.16
CA LYS A 262 13.29 1.83 -16.44
C LYS A 262 13.49 0.87 -17.60
N ASP A 263 14.11 1.31 -18.70
CA ASP A 263 14.32 0.49 -19.90
C ASP A 263 15.34 -0.61 -19.63
N ARG A 264 16.37 -0.35 -18.80
CA ARG A 264 17.29 -1.37 -18.29
C ARG A 264 16.63 -2.34 -17.33
N VAL A 265 15.88 -1.86 -16.33
CA VAL A 265 15.15 -2.74 -15.39
C VAL A 265 14.05 -3.53 -16.11
N ALA A 266 13.40 -2.96 -17.12
CA ALA A 266 12.45 -3.66 -17.98
C ALA A 266 13.17 -4.66 -18.90
N ALA A 267 14.37 -4.36 -19.40
CA ALA A 267 15.21 -5.30 -20.14
C ALA A 267 15.71 -6.44 -19.25
N ASP A 268 16.16 -6.16 -18.03
CA ASP A 268 16.62 -7.14 -17.04
C ASP A 268 15.45 -8.02 -16.57
N LEU A 269 14.28 -7.45 -16.25
CA LEU A 269 13.04 -8.22 -16.06
C LEU A 269 12.70 -9.04 -17.31
N THR A 270 12.80 -8.46 -18.50
CA THR A 270 12.52 -9.17 -19.76
C THR A 270 13.49 -10.33 -19.99
N VAL A 271 14.75 -10.22 -19.56
CA VAL A 271 15.76 -11.29 -19.64
C VAL A 271 15.47 -12.38 -18.60
N SER A 272 15.17 -12.02 -17.35
CA SER A 272 14.76 -12.97 -16.29
C SER A 272 13.44 -13.70 -16.62
N ILE A 273 12.46 -12.99 -17.19
CA ILE A 273 11.17 -13.55 -17.64
C ILE A 273 11.34 -14.38 -18.93
N LYS A 274 12.39 -14.12 -19.74
CA LYS A 274 12.69 -14.92 -20.95
C LYS A 274 13.30 -16.29 -20.64
N THR A 275 14.00 -16.47 -19.52
CA THR A 275 14.55 -17.79 -19.14
C THR A 275 13.56 -18.64 -18.37
N GLY A 276 12.68 -18.03 -17.54
CA GLY A 276 11.72 -18.77 -16.70
C GLY A 276 12.34 -19.47 -15.48
N ASP A 277 13.66 -19.44 -15.34
CA ASP A 277 14.44 -20.09 -14.28
C ASP A 277 14.74 -19.19 -13.06
N THR A 278 14.10 -18.02 -12.95
CA THR A 278 14.26 -17.12 -11.79
C THR A 278 12.93 -16.87 -11.07
N GLU A 279 12.81 -17.40 -9.84
CA GLU A 279 11.65 -17.22 -8.98
C GLU A 279 11.88 -16.13 -7.92
N SER A 280 10.91 -15.22 -7.75
CA SER A 280 10.93 -14.25 -6.65
C SER A 280 10.56 -14.93 -5.33
N MET A 281 11.47 -14.93 -4.36
CA MET A 281 11.20 -15.48 -3.02
C MET A 281 10.07 -14.75 -2.26
N ASN A 282 9.74 -13.52 -2.68
CA ASN A 282 8.66 -12.72 -2.11
C ASN A 282 7.30 -12.97 -2.80
N ASN A 283 7.23 -13.80 -3.84
CA ASN A 283 5.97 -14.26 -4.42
C ASN A 283 5.46 -15.48 -3.62
N PRO A 284 4.35 -15.39 -2.88
CA PRO A 284 3.83 -16.52 -2.10
C PRO A 284 3.33 -17.69 -2.97
N VAL A 285 3.09 -17.46 -4.27
CA VAL A 285 2.60 -18.43 -5.24
C VAL A 285 3.61 -18.73 -6.36
N SER A 286 4.91 -18.65 -6.03
CA SER A 286 5.99 -19.15 -6.89
C SER A 286 5.92 -20.68 -7.07
N LYS A 287 6.53 -21.26 -8.11
CA LYS A 287 6.54 -22.71 -8.36
C LYS A 287 7.21 -23.49 -7.21
N ILE A 288 8.30 -22.98 -6.61
CA ILE A 288 8.87 -23.50 -5.36
C ILE A 288 7.85 -23.45 -4.22
N LYS A 289 7.16 -22.31 -4.02
CA LYS A 289 6.18 -22.17 -2.92
C LYS A 289 4.94 -23.04 -3.10
N LEU A 290 4.44 -23.21 -4.33
CA LEU A 290 3.36 -24.15 -4.65
C LEU A 290 3.80 -25.60 -4.43
N THR A 291 5.06 -25.93 -4.73
CA THR A 291 5.66 -27.25 -4.42
C THR A 291 5.81 -27.47 -2.91
N GLU A 292 6.20 -26.45 -2.14
CA GLU A 292 6.17 -26.51 -0.67
C GLU A 292 4.75 -26.71 -0.13
N MET A 293 3.75 -26.00 -0.65
CA MET A 293 2.34 -26.12 -0.23
C MET A 293 1.79 -27.51 -0.53
N TYR A 294 2.06 -28.06 -1.72
CA TYR A 294 1.69 -29.42 -2.09
C TYR A 294 2.36 -30.46 -1.20
N ASN A 295 3.64 -30.29 -0.87
CA ASN A 295 4.33 -31.16 0.09
C ASN A 295 3.78 -31.03 1.51
N LYS A 296 3.38 -29.83 1.96
CA LYS A 296 2.71 -29.62 3.26
C LYS A 296 1.32 -30.28 3.29
N LEU A 297 0.54 -30.20 2.21
CA LEU A 297 -0.72 -30.94 2.05
C LEU A 297 -0.47 -32.46 2.16
N LYS A 298 0.41 -33.01 1.31
CA LYS A 298 0.73 -34.45 1.23
C LYS A 298 1.32 -35.04 2.52
N LEU A 299 2.19 -34.29 3.22
CA LEU A 299 2.98 -34.81 4.34
C LEU A 299 2.48 -34.39 5.74
N LEU A 300 1.73 -33.29 5.87
CA LEU A 300 1.31 -32.74 7.17
C LEU A 300 -0.20 -32.67 7.38
N GLN A 301 -0.99 -32.49 6.31
CA GLN A 301 -2.45 -32.41 6.41
C GLN A 301 -3.12 -33.74 6.06
N TRP A 302 -2.70 -34.36 4.95
CA TRP A 302 -3.25 -35.63 4.48
C TRP A 302 -3.21 -36.74 5.55
N PRO A 303 -2.11 -36.99 6.31
CA PRO A 303 -2.11 -38.02 7.35
C PRO A 303 -3.21 -37.88 8.40
N LYS A 304 -3.48 -36.63 8.86
CA LYS A 304 -4.52 -36.34 9.87
C LYS A 304 -5.91 -36.70 9.35
N ILE A 305 -6.19 -36.34 8.09
CA ILE A 305 -7.48 -36.58 7.43
C ILE A 305 -7.60 -38.09 7.10
N LYS A 306 -6.54 -38.69 6.57
CA LYS A 306 -6.40 -40.12 6.22
C LYS A 306 -6.75 -41.04 7.38
N ASP A 307 -6.24 -40.78 8.58
CA ASP A 307 -6.52 -41.64 9.74
C ASP A 307 -7.97 -41.51 10.23
N HIS A 308 -8.56 -40.32 10.15
CA HIS A 308 -9.98 -40.10 10.41
C HIS A 308 -10.88 -40.81 9.36
N LEU A 309 -10.58 -40.69 8.06
CA LEU A 309 -11.32 -41.36 6.99
C LEU A 309 -11.20 -42.89 7.07
N LYS A 310 -10.00 -43.42 7.35
CA LYS A 310 -9.77 -44.85 7.65
C LYS A 310 -10.65 -45.34 8.80
N SER A 311 -10.70 -44.57 9.91
CA SER A 311 -11.49 -44.93 11.10
C SER A 311 -13.01 -44.93 10.85
N ASN A 312 -13.48 -44.16 9.87
CA ASN A 312 -14.89 -44.11 9.46
C ASN A 312 -15.23 -45.05 8.27
N ALA A 313 -14.36 -46.01 7.96
CA ALA A 313 -14.54 -47.00 6.89
C ALA A 313 -14.79 -46.40 5.48
N VAL A 314 -14.27 -45.20 5.22
CA VAL A 314 -14.37 -44.51 3.94
C VAL A 314 -13.55 -45.25 2.86
N SER A 315 -14.07 -45.33 1.63
CA SER A 315 -13.31 -45.89 0.50
C SER A 315 -12.11 -45.00 0.14
N ARG A 316 -10.95 -45.65 0.03
CA ARG A 316 -9.72 -45.03 -0.48
C ARG A 316 -9.91 -44.54 -1.91
N GLU A 317 -10.54 -45.36 -2.75
CA GLU A 317 -10.81 -45.13 -4.17
C GLU A 317 -11.64 -43.86 -4.33
N PHE A 318 -12.78 -43.78 -3.63
CA PHE A 318 -13.61 -42.57 -3.57
C PHE A 318 -12.82 -41.32 -3.12
N THR A 319 -11.95 -41.46 -2.12
CA THR A 319 -11.13 -40.34 -1.62
C THR A 319 -10.07 -39.90 -2.65
N LYS A 320 -9.45 -40.86 -3.36
CA LYS A 320 -8.51 -40.60 -4.46
C LYS A 320 -9.22 -39.91 -5.62
N ASP A 321 -10.35 -40.46 -6.06
CA ASP A 321 -11.12 -39.97 -7.20
C ASP A 321 -11.65 -38.55 -6.93
N LEU A 322 -12.14 -38.27 -5.71
CA LEU A 322 -12.49 -36.92 -5.26
C LEU A 322 -11.29 -35.97 -5.29
N THR A 323 -10.12 -36.41 -4.79
CA THR A 323 -8.90 -35.60 -4.79
C THR A 323 -8.46 -35.26 -6.22
N GLN A 324 -8.45 -36.25 -7.12
CA GLN A 324 -8.14 -36.06 -8.54
C GLN A 324 -9.14 -35.12 -9.22
N LYS A 325 -10.44 -35.31 -8.95
CA LYS A 325 -11.51 -34.45 -9.46
C LYS A 325 -11.30 -32.99 -9.03
N MET A 326 -11.00 -32.72 -7.76
CA MET A 326 -10.82 -31.34 -7.28
C MET A 326 -9.62 -30.62 -7.93
N PHE A 327 -8.50 -31.31 -8.17
CA PHE A 327 -7.39 -30.73 -8.95
C PHE A 327 -7.75 -30.52 -10.43
N LYS A 328 -8.52 -31.44 -11.02
CA LYS A 328 -8.96 -31.35 -12.42
C LYS A 328 -9.96 -30.22 -12.64
N ASP A 329 -11.05 -30.17 -11.85
CA ASP A 329 -12.08 -29.13 -11.91
C ASP A 329 -11.46 -27.73 -11.75
N ALA A 330 -10.50 -27.59 -10.83
CA ALA A 330 -9.74 -26.36 -10.61
C ALA A 330 -8.91 -25.95 -11.85
N ALA A 331 -8.24 -26.91 -12.50
CA ALA A 331 -7.46 -26.65 -13.70
C ALA A 331 -8.35 -26.24 -14.88
N GLU A 332 -9.48 -26.92 -15.09
CA GLU A 332 -10.45 -26.59 -16.15
C GLU A 332 -11.08 -25.20 -15.95
N GLU A 333 -11.46 -24.84 -14.72
CA GLU A 333 -12.01 -23.52 -14.39
C GLU A 333 -10.97 -22.39 -14.49
N MET A 334 -9.70 -22.62 -14.12
CA MET A 334 -8.63 -21.64 -14.32
C MET A 334 -8.26 -21.47 -15.78
N GLU A 335 -8.25 -22.55 -16.57
CA GLU A 335 -8.01 -22.49 -18.01
C GLU A 335 -9.16 -21.76 -18.74
N ARG A 336 -10.41 -21.95 -18.29
CA ARG A 336 -11.55 -21.16 -18.75
C ARG A 336 -11.38 -19.67 -18.46
N LYS A 337 -10.90 -19.30 -17.27
CA LYS A 337 -10.58 -17.89 -16.92
C LYS A 337 -9.41 -17.33 -17.72
N LYS A 338 -8.36 -18.11 -17.96
CA LYS A 338 -7.23 -17.73 -18.83
C LYS A 338 -7.71 -17.39 -20.23
N LYS A 339 -8.57 -18.22 -20.84
CA LYS A 339 -9.18 -17.93 -22.15
C LYS A 339 -10.00 -16.64 -22.17
N GLN A 340 -10.78 -16.35 -21.12
CA GLN A 340 -11.52 -15.08 -21.03
C GLN A 340 -10.61 -13.84 -20.87
N ILE A 341 -9.48 -13.98 -20.17
CA ILE A 341 -8.44 -12.93 -20.12
C ILE A 341 -7.83 -12.72 -21.52
N ASP A 342 -7.56 -13.80 -22.24
CA ASP A 342 -6.95 -13.77 -23.58
C ASP A 342 -7.88 -13.14 -24.63
N GLU A 343 -9.18 -13.45 -24.58
CA GLU A 343 -10.22 -12.81 -25.40
C GLU A 343 -10.26 -11.29 -25.18
N VAL A 344 -10.26 -10.84 -23.92
CA VAL A 344 -10.26 -9.40 -23.58
C VAL A 344 -9.00 -8.70 -24.09
N PHE A 345 -7.82 -9.29 -23.91
CA PHE A 345 -6.57 -8.68 -24.39
C PHE A 345 -6.43 -8.72 -25.92
N GLY A 346 -6.94 -9.75 -26.60
CA GLY A 346 -7.01 -9.78 -28.06
C GLY A 346 -7.93 -8.69 -28.65
N LEU A 347 -9.04 -8.36 -27.98
CA LEU A 347 -9.88 -7.21 -28.37
C LEU A 347 -9.14 -5.87 -28.17
N ILE A 348 -8.32 -5.77 -27.12
CA ILE A 348 -7.52 -4.57 -26.84
C ILE A 348 -6.45 -4.36 -27.92
N GLU A 349 -5.69 -5.39 -28.32
CA GLU A 349 -4.69 -5.29 -29.40
C GLU A 349 -5.27 -4.71 -30.70
N ASN A 350 -6.48 -5.13 -31.07
CA ASN A 350 -7.16 -4.68 -32.28
C ASN A 350 -7.72 -3.24 -32.20
N SER A 351 -7.73 -2.61 -31.01
CA SER A 351 -8.41 -1.32 -30.77
C SER A 351 -7.53 -0.21 -30.20
N SER A 352 -6.44 -0.53 -29.49
CA SER A 352 -5.77 0.43 -28.62
C SER A 352 -4.38 0.90 -29.10
N GLY A 353 -3.85 0.33 -30.19
CA GLY A 353 -2.50 0.64 -30.69
C GLY A 353 -1.36 0.30 -29.72
N LEU A 354 -1.59 -0.60 -28.76
CA LEU A 354 -0.54 -1.09 -27.86
C LEU A 354 0.42 -2.02 -28.61
N THR A 355 1.67 -2.09 -28.18
CA THR A 355 2.61 -3.09 -28.69
C THR A 355 2.28 -4.46 -28.10
N PRO A 356 2.40 -5.57 -28.88
CA PRO A 356 2.10 -6.92 -28.39
C PRO A 356 2.88 -7.32 -27.14
N GLN A 357 4.10 -6.78 -26.97
CA GLN A 357 4.88 -6.99 -25.75
C GLN A 357 4.21 -6.39 -24.51
N LYS A 358 3.67 -5.15 -24.57
CA LYS A 358 2.94 -4.54 -23.45
C LYS A 358 1.64 -5.27 -23.13
N VAL A 359 0.95 -5.80 -24.15
CA VAL A 359 -0.24 -6.63 -23.92
C VAL A 359 0.13 -7.96 -23.26
N LYS A 360 1.23 -8.60 -23.67
CA LYS A 360 1.77 -9.79 -22.98
C LYS A 360 2.12 -9.51 -21.51
N GLU A 361 2.72 -8.35 -21.22
CA GLU A 361 3.02 -7.91 -19.85
C GLU A 361 1.74 -7.69 -19.02
N PHE A 362 0.74 -6.96 -19.55
CA PHE A 362 -0.54 -6.76 -18.85
C PHE A 362 -1.34 -8.06 -18.66
N ARG A 363 -1.29 -8.97 -19.64
CA ARG A 363 -1.86 -10.33 -19.52
C ARG A 363 -1.22 -11.11 -18.37
N GLN A 364 0.12 -11.12 -18.29
CA GLN A 364 0.85 -11.77 -17.21
C GLN A 364 0.52 -11.16 -15.83
N LEU A 365 0.44 -9.83 -15.73
CA LEU A 365 0.03 -9.13 -14.51
C LEU A 365 -1.41 -9.45 -14.10
N THR A 366 -2.33 -9.59 -15.06
CA THR A 366 -3.74 -9.94 -14.80
C THR A 366 -3.88 -11.36 -14.28
N ILE A 367 -3.15 -12.32 -14.88
CA ILE A 367 -3.08 -13.72 -14.39
C ILE A 367 -2.48 -13.77 -12.98
N HIS A 368 -1.41 -13.00 -12.71
CA HIS A 368 -0.82 -12.95 -11.38
C HIS A 368 -1.74 -12.30 -10.34
N SER A 369 -2.48 -11.24 -10.69
CA SER A 369 -3.46 -10.63 -9.80
C SER A 369 -4.57 -11.63 -9.41
N LEU A 370 -5.13 -12.34 -10.39
CA LEU A 370 -6.09 -13.42 -10.13
C LEU A 370 -5.51 -14.54 -9.24
N GLN A 371 -4.24 -14.89 -9.41
CA GLN A 371 -3.54 -15.86 -8.58
C GLN A 371 -3.38 -15.37 -7.13
N MET A 372 -3.11 -14.08 -6.93
CA MET A 372 -3.02 -13.44 -5.61
C MET A 372 -4.38 -13.30 -4.92
N ASP A 373 -5.43 -12.93 -5.65
CA ASP A 373 -6.81 -12.86 -5.14
C ASP A 373 -7.27 -14.25 -4.63
N LEU A 374 -6.96 -15.31 -5.38
CA LEU A 374 -7.23 -16.69 -4.97
C LEU A 374 -6.36 -17.15 -3.79
N TYR A 375 -5.11 -16.69 -3.70
CA TYR A 375 -4.23 -16.99 -2.56
C TYR A 375 -4.76 -16.40 -1.25
N HIS A 376 -5.32 -15.19 -1.29
CA HIS A 376 -5.92 -14.52 -0.13
C HIS A 376 -7.40 -14.87 0.12
N SER A 377 -8.05 -15.61 -0.78
CA SER A 377 -9.43 -16.08 -0.63
C SER A 377 -9.57 -17.17 0.44
N ARG A 378 -10.74 -17.25 1.09
CA ARG A 378 -11.12 -18.40 1.92
C ARG A 378 -11.34 -19.62 1.04
N LYS A 379 -10.76 -20.76 1.41
CA LYS A 379 -10.76 -21.98 0.57
C LYS A 379 -12.15 -22.59 0.49
N GLU A 380 -12.91 -22.51 1.57
CA GLU A 380 -14.25 -23.04 1.73
C GLU A 380 -15.29 -22.32 0.85
N ASP A 381 -14.99 -21.09 0.44
CA ASP A 381 -15.84 -20.25 -0.42
C ASP A 381 -15.57 -20.50 -1.91
N LEU A 382 -14.40 -21.06 -2.26
CA LEU A 382 -14.06 -21.46 -3.64
C LEU A 382 -14.77 -22.74 -4.09
N LEU A 383 -15.18 -23.59 -3.15
CA LEU A 383 -16.03 -24.76 -3.44
C LEU A 383 -17.50 -24.35 -3.63
N GLN A 384 -17.95 -24.34 -4.88
CA GLN A 384 -19.38 -24.30 -5.20
C GLN A 384 -20.12 -25.49 -4.54
N ARG A 385 -21.42 -25.33 -4.27
CA ARG A 385 -22.27 -26.36 -3.68
C ARG A 385 -23.27 -26.87 -4.73
N PRO A 386 -23.51 -28.19 -4.84
CA PRO A 386 -22.85 -29.30 -4.14
C PRO A 386 -21.43 -29.58 -4.68
N PHE A 387 -20.52 -30.04 -3.82
CA PHE A 387 -19.18 -30.51 -4.21
C PHE A 387 -19.05 -32.04 -4.20
N LEU A 388 -20.12 -32.74 -3.81
CA LEU A 388 -20.31 -34.19 -3.76
C LEU A 388 -21.74 -34.50 -4.23
N ASP A 389 -21.96 -35.67 -4.82
CA ASP A 389 -23.30 -36.15 -5.16
C ASP A 389 -24.14 -36.39 -3.89
N ASP A 390 -25.43 -36.04 -3.93
CA ASP A 390 -26.41 -36.22 -2.83
C ASP A 390 -26.62 -37.69 -2.38
N LYS A 391 -25.98 -38.65 -3.07
CA LYS A 391 -25.97 -40.08 -2.72
C LYS A 391 -24.96 -40.45 -1.63
N ALA A 392 -24.04 -39.56 -1.28
CA ALA A 392 -22.96 -39.81 -0.32
C ALA A 392 -23.45 -39.72 1.14
N GLN A 393 -24.06 -40.81 1.65
CA GLN A 393 -24.53 -40.91 3.04
C GLN A 393 -23.36 -41.13 4.04
N TYR A 394 -22.60 -40.07 4.30
CA TYR A 394 -21.57 -40.02 5.35
C TYR A 394 -22.02 -39.22 6.57
N SER A 395 -21.34 -39.41 7.70
CA SER A 395 -21.56 -38.61 8.91
C SER A 395 -21.15 -37.14 8.70
N GLN A 396 -21.74 -36.23 9.47
CA GLN A 396 -21.43 -34.79 9.38
C GLN A 396 -19.92 -34.50 9.57
N ASP A 397 -19.25 -35.26 10.44
CA ASP A 397 -17.82 -35.12 10.75
C ASP A 397 -16.93 -35.57 9.57
N VAL A 398 -17.27 -36.69 8.93
CA VAL A 398 -16.63 -37.15 7.69
C VAL A 398 -16.87 -36.15 6.55
N MET A 399 -18.06 -35.56 6.46
CA MET A 399 -18.38 -34.53 5.46
C MET A 399 -17.60 -33.21 5.68
N VAL A 400 -17.31 -32.83 6.93
CA VAL A 400 -16.41 -31.71 7.25
C VAL A 400 -14.98 -32.02 6.81
N ASN A 401 -14.47 -33.23 7.09
CA ASN A 401 -13.14 -33.66 6.67
C ASN A 401 -13.01 -33.73 5.13
N PHE A 402 -14.03 -34.21 4.42
CA PHE A 402 -14.09 -34.14 2.96
C PHE A 402 -14.14 -32.71 2.42
N ARG A 403 -14.93 -31.81 3.03
CA ARG A 403 -14.98 -30.40 2.59
C ARG A 403 -13.61 -29.73 2.75
N LEU A 404 -12.94 -29.97 3.87
CA LEU A 404 -11.59 -29.47 4.14
C LEU A 404 -10.62 -29.96 3.06
N LEU A 405 -10.50 -31.27 2.86
CA LEU A 405 -9.62 -31.87 1.86
C LEU A 405 -9.91 -31.34 0.44
N ALA A 406 -11.18 -31.32 0.05
CA ALA A 406 -11.60 -30.83 -1.26
C ALA A 406 -11.25 -29.36 -1.47
N SER A 407 -11.47 -28.51 -0.46
CA SER A 407 -11.16 -27.07 -0.55
C SER A 407 -9.66 -26.80 -0.62
N GLU A 408 -8.85 -27.54 0.15
CA GLU A 408 -7.39 -27.46 0.13
C GLU A 408 -6.82 -27.87 -1.25
N CYS A 409 -7.36 -28.94 -1.84
CA CYS A 409 -6.98 -29.45 -3.16
C CYS A 409 -7.43 -28.54 -4.31
N TYR A 410 -8.67 -28.05 -4.27
CA TYR A 410 -9.22 -27.17 -5.31
C TYR A 410 -8.53 -25.79 -5.31
N TRP A 411 -8.32 -25.20 -4.13
CA TRP A 411 -7.56 -23.95 -3.96
C TRP A 411 -6.14 -24.08 -4.52
N LEU A 412 -5.40 -25.11 -4.08
CA LEU A 412 -4.03 -25.32 -4.54
C LEU A 412 -3.97 -25.64 -6.04
N GLY A 413 -4.92 -26.43 -6.54
CA GLY A 413 -5.08 -26.71 -7.98
C GLY A 413 -5.29 -25.45 -8.80
N CYS A 414 -6.09 -24.48 -8.31
CA CYS A 414 -6.27 -23.20 -8.98
C CYS A 414 -4.94 -22.41 -9.06
N LEU A 415 -4.21 -22.31 -7.95
CA LEU A 415 -2.94 -21.58 -7.91
C LEU A 415 -1.86 -22.23 -8.78
N MET A 416 -1.83 -23.57 -8.85
CA MET A 416 -0.94 -24.36 -9.72
C MET A 416 -1.31 -24.21 -11.20
N ALA A 417 -2.59 -24.27 -11.55
CA ALA A 417 -3.06 -24.10 -12.92
C ALA A 417 -2.85 -22.67 -13.45
N LEU A 418 -2.86 -21.65 -12.58
CA LEU A 418 -2.55 -20.27 -12.96
C LEU A 418 -1.05 -19.98 -13.18
N ASN A 419 -0.15 -20.85 -12.71
CA ASN A 419 1.30 -20.70 -12.89
C ASN A 419 1.70 -20.61 -14.39
N SER A 420 2.92 -20.13 -14.64
CA SER A 420 3.52 -20.00 -15.97
C SER A 420 4.89 -20.68 -16.00
N PRO A 421 5.05 -21.87 -16.62
CA PRO A 421 4.00 -22.70 -17.23
C PRO A 421 3.04 -23.29 -16.17
N PRO A 422 1.83 -23.75 -16.56
CA PRO A 422 0.87 -24.36 -15.63
C PRO A 422 1.45 -25.60 -14.94
N LEU A 423 1.02 -25.86 -13.71
CA LEU A 423 1.47 -27.00 -12.91
C LEU A 423 0.30 -27.93 -12.57
N GLN A 424 0.55 -29.24 -12.50
CA GLN A 424 -0.38 -30.23 -11.96
C GLN A 424 0.37 -31.36 -11.21
N PRO A 425 -0.25 -32.02 -10.21
CA PRO A 425 0.30 -33.24 -9.64
C PRO A 425 0.47 -34.32 -10.72
N ASP A 426 1.57 -35.08 -10.70
CA ASP A 426 1.80 -36.07 -11.76
C ASP A 426 1.06 -37.40 -11.49
N TRP A 427 -0.22 -37.42 -11.87
CA TRP A 427 -1.11 -38.57 -11.71
C TRP A 427 -0.74 -39.79 -12.57
N GLU A 428 0.02 -39.60 -13.65
CA GLU A 428 0.46 -40.69 -14.54
C GLU A 428 1.66 -41.44 -13.97
N ASN A 429 2.69 -40.72 -13.52
CA ASN A 429 3.89 -41.30 -12.91
C ASN A 429 3.74 -41.57 -11.40
N HIS A 430 2.49 -41.59 -10.90
CA HIS A 430 2.19 -41.87 -9.50
C HIS A 430 2.45 -43.34 -9.14
N VAL A 431 3.66 -43.62 -8.64
CA VAL A 431 4.01 -44.89 -7.99
C VAL A 431 3.49 -44.88 -6.55
N PRO A 432 2.54 -45.77 -6.16
CA PRO A 432 2.07 -45.87 -4.78
C PRO A 432 3.21 -46.20 -3.81
N GLY A 433 3.10 -45.70 -2.58
CA GLY A 433 4.05 -46.01 -1.50
C GLY A 433 3.89 -47.42 -0.93
N LEU A 434 4.64 -47.69 0.15
CA LEU A 434 4.39 -48.85 1.01
C LEU A 434 3.05 -48.74 1.75
N ASP A 435 2.53 -47.53 1.98
CA ASP A 435 1.17 -47.32 2.45
C ASP A 435 0.22 -47.23 1.24
N THR A 436 -0.78 -48.12 1.21
CA THR A 436 -1.77 -48.18 0.14
C THR A 436 -2.65 -46.93 0.06
N TRP A 437 -2.65 -46.06 1.08
CA TRP A 437 -3.35 -44.77 1.16
C TRP A 437 -2.48 -43.56 0.81
N ASP A 438 -1.31 -43.75 0.20
CA ASP A 438 -0.58 -42.65 -0.42
C ASP A 438 -1.24 -42.29 -1.75
N ILE A 439 -2.35 -41.53 -1.70
CA ILE A 439 -3.16 -41.18 -2.89
C ILE A 439 -2.59 -40.02 -3.73
N PHE A 440 -1.61 -39.30 -3.19
CA PHE A 440 -1.00 -38.12 -3.81
C PHE A 440 0.26 -38.49 -4.61
N PRO A 441 0.43 -38.00 -5.85
CA PRO A 441 1.69 -38.02 -6.59
C PRO A 441 2.88 -37.54 -5.75
N ARG A 442 4.03 -38.18 -5.94
CA ARG A 442 5.29 -37.72 -5.36
C ARG A 442 5.64 -36.33 -5.89
N ASP A 443 5.49 -36.16 -7.19
CA ASP A 443 6.01 -35.02 -7.95
C ASP A 443 4.89 -34.20 -8.61
N ILE A 444 5.27 -33.00 -9.06
CA ILE A 444 4.45 -32.06 -9.82
C ILE A 444 5.09 -31.91 -11.19
N LYS A 445 4.30 -31.99 -12.26
CA LYS A 445 4.77 -31.71 -13.62
C LYS A 445 4.24 -30.37 -14.14
N SER A 446 4.97 -29.83 -15.10
CA SER A 446 4.46 -28.79 -15.99
C SER A 446 3.40 -29.39 -16.92
N VAL A 447 2.49 -28.54 -17.39
CA VAL A 447 1.59 -28.78 -18.52
C VAL A 447 1.99 -27.88 -19.69
#